data_AF-A0A4Q3SMI0-F1
#
_entry.id   AF-A0A4Q3SMI0-F1
#
_cell.length_a   1.000
_cell.length_b   1.000
_cell.length_c   1.000
_cell.angle_alpha   90.00
_cell.angle_beta   90.00
_cell.angle_gamma   90.00
#
_symmetry.space_group_name_H-M   'P 1'
#
loop_
_entity.id
_entity.type
_entity.pdbx_description
1 polymer ?
#
loop_
_entity_poly.entity_id
_entity_poly.type
_entity_poly.pdbx_seq_one_letter_code
_entity_poly.pdbx_strand_id
1 'polypeptide(L)'
;MKTFKDQFMKKLLTLLLMFCGFTAVAQQYNNEWIRFDQTYYKFKVGSAGLYRIPKSVLDNAGIGATGVEYFELWNNGRKIPFYASVANGALPSNGYLEFWASTNDGSVDKGLYRIPAYQHSDKISLLTDTAAYFLSVNTTGSGAKFTTITNDPDASVLPVESSFMYTTGYYFREQINPGFAAVVGEYVYSSSYDKGEFWSTRDIYPSSPLLSTLTGLQVNSGVPTSYLKFGAAGNALNSRTLRISLNSTVIKDTVMDFFNDITSTVAIPTSLIAGGTAN
;
A
#
# COMPACT_ATOMS: atom_id res chain seq x y z
N MET A 1 52.68 -26.94 -22.33
CA MET A 1 52.31 -27.45 -20.98
C MET A 1 51.56 -26.33 -20.28
N LYS A 2 50.24 -26.46 -20.03
CA LYS A 2 49.49 -25.41 -19.28
C LYS A 2 49.96 -25.45 -17.83
N THR A 3 50.30 -24.31 -17.25
CA THR A 3 50.80 -24.27 -15.88
C THR A 3 49.67 -24.64 -14.91
N PHE A 4 50.01 -25.23 -13.75
CA PHE A 4 49.03 -25.55 -12.71
C PHE A 4 48.18 -24.33 -12.32
N LYS A 5 48.79 -23.14 -12.35
CA LYS A 5 48.13 -21.84 -12.13
C LYS A 5 47.04 -21.54 -13.15
N ASP A 6 47.27 -21.81 -14.44
CA ASP A 6 46.27 -21.61 -15.49
C ASP A 6 45.06 -22.54 -15.33
N GLN A 7 45.29 -23.78 -14.89
CA GLN A 7 44.22 -24.74 -14.63
C GLN A 7 43.42 -24.35 -13.37
N PHE A 8 44.09 -23.87 -12.33
CA PHE A 8 43.44 -23.37 -11.11
C PHE A 8 42.60 -22.13 -11.36
N MET A 9 43.13 -21.12 -12.06
CA MET A 9 42.39 -19.89 -12.40
C MET A 9 41.15 -20.18 -13.26
N LYS A 10 41.23 -21.13 -14.20
CA LYS A 10 40.07 -21.55 -15.00
C LYS A 10 38.99 -22.20 -14.15
N LYS A 11 39.36 -23.14 -13.28
CA LYS A 11 38.41 -23.79 -12.36
C LYS A 11 37.77 -22.80 -11.39
N LEU A 12 38.57 -21.87 -10.86
CA LEU A 12 38.08 -20.81 -9.98
C LEU A 12 37.09 -19.88 -10.71
N LEU A 13 37.41 -19.46 -11.94
CA LEU A 13 36.51 -18.62 -12.75
C LEU A 13 35.22 -19.36 -13.10
N THR A 14 35.28 -20.63 -13.47
CA THR A 14 34.09 -21.46 -13.72
C THR A 14 33.22 -21.59 -12.47
N LEU A 15 33.83 -21.81 -11.30
CA LEU A 15 33.10 -21.89 -10.04
C LEU A 15 32.45 -20.54 -9.69
N LEU A 16 33.16 -19.43 -9.90
CA LEU A 16 32.65 -18.08 -9.67
C LEU A 16 31.46 -17.77 -10.58
N LEU A 17 31.55 -18.10 -11.87
CA LEU A 17 30.46 -17.91 -12.83
C LEU A 17 29.24 -18.78 -12.50
N MET A 18 29.46 -20.02 -12.05
CA MET A 18 28.38 -20.89 -11.60
C MET A 18 27.71 -20.36 -10.32
N PHE A 19 28.49 -19.79 -9.39
CA PHE A 19 27.96 -19.10 -8.21
C PHE A 19 27.17 -17.82 -8.55
N CYS A 20 27.63 -17.02 -9.52
CA CYS A 20 26.89 -15.86 -10.02
C CYS A 20 25.53 -16.26 -10.63
N GLY A 21 25.44 -17.43 -11.28
CA GLY A 21 24.20 -17.95 -11.83
C GLY A 21 23.10 -18.19 -10.78
N PHE A 22 23.44 -18.54 -9.55
CA PHE A 22 22.46 -18.71 -8.46
C PHE A 22 21.88 -17.38 -7.94
N THR A 23 22.48 -16.25 -8.30
CA THR A 23 21.98 -14.90 -7.92
C THR A 23 21.13 -14.25 -9.02
N ALA A 24 20.94 -14.91 -10.16
CA ALA A 24 20.08 -14.43 -11.22
C ALA A 24 18.60 -14.58 -10.84
N VAL A 25 18.04 -13.56 -10.22
CA VAL A 25 16.58 -13.38 -10.11
C VAL A 25 16.05 -12.89 -11.45
N ALA A 26 15.10 -13.63 -12.04
CA ALA A 26 14.36 -13.14 -13.20
C ALA A 26 13.62 -11.84 -12.83
N GLN A 27 13.60 -10.87 -13.74
CA GLN A 27 12.94 -9.58 -13.50
C GLN A 27 11.43 -9.82 -13.35
N GLN A 28 10.87 -9.44 -12.21
CA GLN A 28 9.42 -9.44 -12.01
C GLN A 28 8.84 -8.23 -12.77
N TYR A 29 7.92 -8.49 -13.70
CA TYR A 29 7.29 -7.50 -14.56
C TYR A 29 5.93 -7.02 -14.00
N ASN A 30 5.49 -7.55 -12.85
CA ASN A 30 4.21 -7.25 -12.18
C ASN A 30 2.95 -7.60 -13.00
N ASN A 31 3.12 -8.36 -14.08
CA ASN A 31 2.06 -8.87 -14.94
C ASN A 31 1.87 -10.39 -14.80
N GLU A 32 2.52 -11.03 -13.82
CA GLU A 32 2.52 -12.49 -13.64
C GLU A 32 1.12 -13.05 -13.31
N TRP A 33 0.22 -12.18 -12.84
CA TRP A 33 -1.18 -12.49 -12.57
C TRP A 33 -2.04 -12.56 -13.83
N ILE A 34 -1.54 -12.09 -14.98
CA ILE A 34 -2.23 -12.08 -16.26
C ILE A 34 -1.95 -13.40 -16.98
N ARG A 35 -3.02 -14.15 -17.25
CA ARG A 35 -2.98 -15.31 -18.14
C ARG A 35 -3.60 -14.93 -19.47
N PHE A 36 -2.83 -15.02 -20.55
CA PHE A 36 -3.22 -14.50 -21.87
C PHE A 36 -4.37 -15.28 -22.52
N ASP A 37 -4.62 -16.50 -22.06
CA ASP A 37 -5.74 -17.37 -22.47
C ASP A 37 -6.98 -17.21 -21.59
N GLN A 38 -6.94 -16.34 -20.57
CA GLN A 38 -8.04 -16.09 -19.64
C GLN A 38 -8.73 -14.75 -19.95
N THR A 39 -10.05 -14.73 -19.88
CA THR A 39 -10.84 -13.49 -20.03
C THR A 39 -10.97 -12.78 -18.69
N TYR A 40 -10.72 -11.46 -18.69
CA TYR A 40 -10.83 -10.60 -17.51
C TYR A 40 -11.91 -9.53 -17.72
N TYR A 41 -12.90 -9.52 -16.83
CA TYR A 41 -14.00 -8.56 -16.78
C TYR A 41 -13.62 -7.41 -15.85
N LYS A 42 -13.22 -6.28 -16.43
CA LYS A 42 -12.80 -5.08 -15.70
C LYS A 42 -14.00 -4.28 -15.21
N PHE A 43 -13.97 -3.86 -13.95
CA PHE A 43 -14.89 -2.88 -13.39
C PHE A 43 -14.14 -1.91 -12.46
N LYS A 44 -14.79 -0.79 -12.12
CA LYS A 44 -14.19 0.29 -11.34
C LYS A 44 -14.91 0.46 -10.00
N VAL A 45 -14.15 0.79 -8.97
CA VAL A 45 -14.65 1.10 -7.62
C VAL A 45 -14.14 2.48 -7.22
N GLY A 46 -15.05 3.39 -6.90
CA GLY A 46 -14.75 4.77 -6.51
C GLY A 46 -14.74 5.01 -5.00
N SER A 47 -15.25 4.08 -4.20
CA SER A 47 -15.28 4.18 -2.74
C SER A 47 -15.05 2.83 -2.08
N ALA A 48 -14.33 2.81 -0.96
CA ALA A 48 -14.12 1.59 -0.21
C ALA A 48 -15.43 1.12 0.46
N GLY A 49 -15.63 -0.19 0.53
CA GLY A 49 -16.83 -0.75 1.15
C GLY A 49 -17.10 -2.20 0.76
N LEU A 50 -18.24 -2.70 1.21
CA LEU A 50 -18.74 -4.03 0.86
C LEU A 50 -19.55 -3.96 -0.43
N TYR A 51 -19.15 -4.72 -1.45
CA TYR A 51 -19.79 -4.74 -2.76
C TYR A 51 -20.33 -6.12 -3.09
N ARG A 52 -21.39 -6.16 -3.90
CA ARG A 52 -21.95 -7.39 -4.47
C ARG A 52 -21.94 -7.36 -5.98
N ILE A 53 -21.59 -8.49 -6.59
CA ILE A 53 -21.84 -8.80 -8.00
C ILE A 53 -23.00 -9.79 -8.05
N PRO A 54 -24.22 -9.34 -8.38
CA PRO A 54 -25.38 -10.22 -8.48
C PRO A 54 -25.26 -11.21 -9.63
N LYS A 55 -25.94 -12.35 -9.52
CA LYS A 55 -26.04 -13.37 -10.59
C LYS A 55 -26.44 -12.77 -11.95
N SER A 56 -27.37 -11.82 -11.99
CA SER A 56 -27.80 -11.16 -13.23
C SER A 56 -26.66 -10.44 -13.97
N VAL A 57 -25.68 -9.89 -13.25
CA VAL A 57 -24.49 -9.26 -13.87
C VAL A 57 -23.60 -10.32 -14.52
N LEU A 58 -23.44 -11.48 -13.88
CA LEU A 58 -22.67 -12.60 -14.43
C LEU A 58 -23.37 -13.23 -15.64
N ASP A 59 -24.69 -13.33 -15.62
CA ASP A 59 -25.50 -13.80 -16.76
C ASP A 59 -25.34 -12.88 -17.96
N ASN A 60 -25.46 -11.56 -17.76
CA ASN A 60 -25.26 -10.57 -18.82
C ASN A 60 -23.83 -10.57 -19.37
N ALA A 61 -22.85 -10.97 -18.57
CA ALA A 61 -21.46 -11.14 -18.98
C ALA A 61 -21.17 -12.52 -19.63
N GLY A 62 -22.15 -13.42 -19.73
CA GLY A 62 -21.99 -14.74 -20.34
C GLY A 62 -21.27 -15.78 -19.46
N ILE A 63 -21.06 -15.48 -18.18
CA ILE A 63 -20.33 -16.34 -17.21
C ILE A 63 -21.22 -16.82 -16.06
N GLY A 64 -22.53 -16.60 -16.12
CA GLY A 64 -23.43 -16.94 -15.03
C GLY A 64 -23.61 -18.45 -14.77
N ALA A 65 -23.27 -19.31 -15.73
CA ALA A 65 -23.25 -20.76 -15.54
C ALA A 65 -21.94 -21.27 -14.89
N THR A 66 -20.94 -20.41 -14.72
CA THR A 66 -19.65 -20.76 -14.12
C THR A 66 -19.80 -21.07 -12.63
N GLY A 67 -19.21 -22.19 -12.21
CA GLY A 67 -19.13 -22.54 -10.80
C GLY A 67 -18.31 -21.54 -10.00
N VAL A 68 -18.77 -21.18 -8.79
CA VAL A 68 -18.13 -20.15 -7.96
C VAL A 68 -16.67 -20.47 -7.60
N GLU A 69 -16.30 -21.75 -7.57
CA GLU A 69 -14.94 -22.26 -7.40
C GLU A 69 -13.95 -21.86 -8.50
N TYR A 70 -14.45 -21.48 -9.69
CA TYR A 70 -13.61 -21.09 -10.82
C TYR A 70 -13.43 -19.57 -10.93
N PHE A 71 -14.16 -18.76 -10.18
CA PHE A 71 -13.99 -17.31 -10.21
C PHE A 71 -12.73 -16.89 -9.46
N GLU A 72 -12.02 -15.91 -10.03
CA GLU A 72 -10.92 -15.20 -9.38
C GLU A 72 -11.20 -13.70 -9.46
N LEU A 73 -11.11 -13.01 -8.31
CA LEU A 73 -11.19 -11.56 -8.25
C LEU A 73 -9.77 -11.00 -8.05
N TRP A 74 -9.44 -9.97 -8.81
CA TRP A 74 -8.10 -9.38 -8.84
C TRP A 74 -8.15 -7.87 -8.65
N ASN A 75 -7.19 -7.34 -7.91
CA ASN A 75 -6.88 -5.92 -7.85
C ASN A 75 -5.37 -5.74 -7.61
N ASN A 76 -4.73 -4.80 -8.31
CA ASN A 76 -3.29 -4.53 -8.24
C ASN A 76 -2.41 -5.80 -8.32
N GLY A 77 -2.80 -6.74 -9.19
CA GLY A 77 -2.09 -8.01 -9.42
C GLY A 77 -2.20 -9.04 -8.29
N ARG A 78 -3.06 -8.79 -7.30
CA ARG A 78 -3.29 -9.68 -6.15
C ARG A 78 -4.70 -10.25 -6.19
N LYS A 79 -4.84 -11.50 -5.75
CA LYS A 79 -6.15 -12.14 -5.56
C LYS A 79 -6.87 -11.48 -4.38
N ILE A 80 -8.11 -11.10 -4.60
CA ILE A 80 -9.00 -10.52 -3.60
C ILE A 80 -9.99 -11.61 -3.15
N PRO A 81 -10.03 -11.94 -1.85
CA PRO A 81 -11.00 -12.87 -1.34
C PRO A 81 -12.43 -12.36 -1.54
N PHE A 82 -13.33 -13.27 -1.89
CA PHE A 82 -14.77 -12.98 -1.96
C PHE A 82 -15.58 -14.07 -1.26
N TYR A 83 -16.77 -13.70 -0.79
CA TYR A 83 -17.81 -14.60 -0.34
C TYR A 83 -18.74 -14.91 -1.52
N ALA A 84 -19.20 -16.15 -1.62
CA ALA A 84 -20.23 -16.54 -2.57
C ALA A 84 -21.45 -17.02 -1.79
N SER A 85 -22.65 -16.66 -2.25
CA SER A 85 -23.90 -17.05 -1.60
C SER A 85 -24.23 -18.55 -1.70
N VAL A 86 -23.36 -19.33 -2.35
CA VAL A 86 -23.36 -20.79 -2.37
C VAL A 86 -21.91 -21.28 -2.22
N ALA A 87 -21.72 -22.47 -1.68
CA ALA A 87 -20.38 -23.01 -1.46
C ALA A 87 -19.65 -23.34 -2.77
N ASN A 88 -20.35 -24.03 -3.69
CA ASN A 88 -19.83 -24.54 -4.96
C ASN A 88 -20.94 -24.53 -6.02
N GLY A 89 -20.54 -24.65 -7.30
CA GLY A 89 -21.44 -24.65 -8.43
C GLY A 89 -21.90 -23.25 -8.84
N ALA A 90 -22.77 -23.17 -9.84
CA ALA A 90 -23.27 -21.89 -10.33
C ALA A 90 -24.13 -21.19 -9.27
N LEU A 91 -24.09 -19.85 -9.26
CA LEU A 91 -24.95 -19.07 -8.37
C LEU A 91 -26.44 -19.27 -8.70
N PRO A 92 -27.33 -19.34 -7.71
CA PRO A 92 -28.78 -19.36 -7.92
C PRO A 92 -29.26 -18.00 -8.44
N SER A 93 -30.52 -17.91 -8.88
CA SER A 93 -31.09 -16.69 -9.48
C SER A 93 -30.96 -15.44 -8.59
N ASN A 94 -31.10 -15.59 -7.26
CA ASN A 94 -30.92 -14.53 -6.27
C ASN A 94 -29.50 -14.50 -5.66
N GLY A 95 -28.56 -15.25 -6.22
CA GLY A 95 -27.19 -15.39 -5.71
C GLY A 95 -26.30 -14.20 -6.04
N TYR A 96 -25.17 -14.11 -5.34
CA TYR A 96 -24.18 -13.05 -5.52
C TYR A 96 -22.77 -13.49 -5.11
N LEU A 97 -21.78 -12.78 -5.63
CA LEU A 97 -20.43 -12.69 -5.06
C LEU A 97 -20.36 -11.42 -4.21
N GLU A 98 -19.76 -11.47 -3.04
CA GLU A 98 -19.59 -10.33 -2.13
C GLU A 98 -18.12 -10.17 -1.76
N PHE A 99 -17.60 -8.94 -1.76
CA PHE A 99 -16.20 -8.69 -1.44
C PHE A 99 -16.03 -7.30 -0.86
N TRP A 100 -14.97 -7.13 -0.07
CA TRP A 100 -14.55 -5.81 0.36
C TRP A 100 -13.67 -5.19 -0.73
N ALA A 101 -14.09 -4.03 -1.21
CA ALA A 101 -13.32 -3.24 -2.16
C ALA A 101 -12.68 -2.05 -1.44
N SER A 102 -11.49 -1.68 -1.90
CA SER A 102 -10.74 -0.50 -1.49
C SER A 102 -10.65 0.46 -2.67
N THR A 103 -10.49 1.76 -2.38
CA THR A 103 -10.10 2.74 -3.38
C THR A 103 -8.67 2.47 -3.87
N ASN A 104 -8.28 3.11 -4.97
CA ASN A 104 -6.92 2.96 -5.45
C ASN A 104 -5.95 3.59 -4.44
N ASP A 105 -4.95 2.81 -4.06
CA ASP A 105 -3.90 3.22 -3.15
C ASP A 105 -2.57 3.35 -3.92
N GLY A 106 -1.57 3.96 -3.29
CA GLY A 106 -0.27 4.18 -3.89
C GLY A 106 0.64 2.95 -3.86
N SER A 107 0.18 1.77 -3.43
CA SER A 107 1.06 0.61 -3.23
C SER A 107 1.81 0.18 -4.50
N VAL A 108 1.20 0.38 -5.67
CA VAL A 108 1.81 0.12 -6.98
C VAL A 108 2.67 1.27 -7.51
N ASP A 109 2.46 2.49 -7.00
CA ASP A 109 3.24 3.68 -7.40
C ASP A 109 4.70 3.56 -6.94
N LYS A 110 4.98 2.71 -5.95
CA LYS A 110 6.32 2.43 -5.43
C LYS A 110 7.33 2.07 -6.53
N GLY A 111 6.90 1.34 -7.56
CA GLY A 111 7.73 0.95 -8.69
C GLY A 111 8.03 2.08 -9.66
N LEU A 112 7.33 3.20 -9.56
CA LEU A 112 7.54 4.38 -10.42
C LEU A 112 8.70 5.27 -9.92
N TYR A 113 9.02 5.20 -8.63
CA TYR A 113 10.14 5.91 -8.03
C TYR A 113 11.46 5.24 -8.37
N ARG A 114 12.47 6.05 -8.73
CA ARG A 114 13.84 5.54 -8.97
C ARG A 114 14.41 4.84 -7.74
N ILE A 115 14.12 5.39 -6.57
CA ILE A 115 14.43 4.79 -5.27
C ILE A 115 13.09 4.56 -4.57
N PRO A 116 12.66 3.30 -4.37
CA PRO A 116 11.36 2.98 -3.75
C PRO A 116 11.14 3.58 -2.35
N ALA A 117 12.21 3.97 -1.66
CA ALA A 117 12.14 4.63 -0.35
C ALA A 117 11.72 6.11 -0.43
N TYR A 118 11.68 6.70 -1.63
CA TYR A 118 11.22 8.08 -1.85
C TYR A 118 9.71 8.23 -1.84
N GLN A 119 8.97 7.12 -1.88
CA GLN A 119 7.53 7.16 -1.66
C GLN A 119 7.22 7.35 -0.17
N HIS A 120 6.66 8.51 0.19
CA HIS A 120 6.34 8.85 1.59
C HIS A 120 5.16 8.05 2.15
N SER A 121 4.15 7.78 1.32
CA SER A 121 2.93 7.07 1.73
C SER A 121 2.38 6.25 0.56
N ASP A 122 1.79 5.11 0.89
CA ASP A 122 1.07 4.24 -0.04
C ASP A 122 -0.46 4.40 0.05
N LYS A 123 -0.97 5.35 0.83
CA LYS A 123 -2.41 5.44 1.15
C LYS A 123 -3.24 6.08 0.06
N ILE A 124 -2.62 6.88 -0.80
CA ILE A 124 -3.26 7.59 -1.91
C ILE A 124 -2.35 7.43 -3.11
N SER A 125 -2.91 7.04 -4.25
CA SER A 125 -2.16 7.01 -5.51
C SER A 125 -1.95 8.42 -6.08
N LEU A 126 -0.80 8.64 -6.71
CA LEU A 126 -0.50 9.87 -7.45
C LEU A 126 -1.31 10.01 -8.74
N LEU A 127 -1.88 8.93 -9.25
CA LEU A 127 -2.52 8.88 -10.57
C LEU A 127 -4.04 9.00 -10.52
N THR A 128 -4.69 8.19 -9.68
CA THR A 128 -6.15 8.15 -9.57
C THR A 128 -6.59 7.54 -8.24
N ASP A 129 -7.76 7.91 -7.74
CA ASP A 129 -8.41 7.30 -6.59
C ASP A 129 -9.32 6.11 -6.96
N THR A 130 -9.62 5.94 -8.25
CA THR A 130 -10.53 4.91 -8.73
C THR A 130 -9.81 3.59 -8.94
N ALA A 131 -10.12 2.58 -8.12
CA ALA A 131 -9.53 1.26 -8.24
C ALA A 131 -10.11 0.49 -9.42
N ALA A 132 -9.25 -0.24 -10.13
CA ALA A 132 -9.67 -1.21 -11.12
C ALA A 132 -9.66 -2.62 -10.52
N TYR A 133 -10.79 -3.30 -10.63
CA TYR A 133 -10.93 -4.71 -10.26
C TYR A 133 -11.19 -5.53 -11.51
N PHE A 134 -10.77 -6.80 -11.49
CA PHE A 134 -10.98 -7.73 -12.58
C PHE A 134 -11.54 -9.03 -12.03
N LEU A 135 -12.71 -9.43 -12.53
CA LEU A 135 -13.24 -10.78 -12.32
C LEU A 135 -12.79 -11.64 -13.49
N SER A 136 -12.39 -12.88 -13.24
CA SER A 136 -12.01 -13.81 -14.30
C SER A 136 -12.38 -15.25 -13.95
N VAL A 137 -12.36 -16.13 -14.96
CA VAL A 137 -12.70 -17.55 -14.82
C VAL A 137 -11.46 -18.40 -15.06
N ASN A 138 -11.03 -19.13 -14.04
CA ASN A 138 -9.90 -20.05 -14.08
C ASN A 138 -10.41 -21.49 -13.89
N THR A 139 -10.39 -22.28 -14.96
CA THR A 139 -10.95 -23.64 -15.02
C THR A 139 -10.10 -24.71 -14.31
N THR A 140 -8.86 -24.39 -13.92
CA THR A 140 -7.99 -25.31 -13.16
C THR A 140 -8.10 -25.11 -11.63
N GLY A 141 -9.04 -24.28 -11.16
CA GLY A 141 -9.26 -23.93 -9.74
C GLY A 141 -8.20 -22.94 -9.19
N SER A 142 -8.32 -22.36 -7.98
CA SER A 142 -9.49 -21.91 -7.23
C SER A 142 -9.24 -20.44 -6.86
N GLY A 143 -10.26 -19.59 -6.91
CA GLY A 143 -10.21 -18.24 -6.35
C GLY A 143 -10.01 -18.24 -4.84
N ALA A 144 -9.57 -17.11 -4.28
CA ALA A 144 -9.59 -16.91 -2.85
C ALA A 144 -11.06 -16.72 -2.41
N LYS A 145 -11.63 -17.71 -1.71
CA LYS A 145 -13.01 -17.67 -1.24
C LYS A 145 -13.08 -17.72 0.28
N PHE A 146 -13.99 -16.95 0.85
CA PHE A 146 -14.39 -17.14 2.25
C PHE A 146 -15.23 -18.42 2.38
N THR A 147 -14.94 -19.20 3.39
CA THR A 147 -15.77 -20.33 3.81
C THR A 147 -16.57 -19.93 5.04
N THR A 148 -17.85 -20.28 5.04
CA THR A 148 -18.69 -20.09 6.22
C THR A 148 -18.29 -21.12 7.26
N ILE A 149 -17.94 -20.64 8.44
CA ILE A 149 -17.65 -21.45 9.62
C ILE A 149 -18.59 -21.03 10.75
N THR A 150 -18.90 -21.96 11.64
CA THR A 150 -19.64 -21.65 12.86
C THR A 150 -18.76 -20.77 13.76
N ASN A 151 -19.27 -19.59 14.14
CA ASN A 151 -18.63 -18.73 15.12
C ASN A 151 -19.23 -19.03 16.50
N ASP A 152 -18.54 -19.86 17.29
CA ASP A 152 -18.95 -20.22 18.66
C ASP A 152 -17.99 -19.55 19.66
N PRO A 153 -18.35 -18.38 20.22
CA PRO A 153 -17.50 -17.67 21.16
C PRO A 153 -17.34 -18.42 22.49
N ASP A 154 -18.29 -19.29 22.87
CA ASP A 154 -18.26 -20.04 24.12
C ASP A 154 -17.34 -21.28 24.03
N ALA A 155 -17.11 -21.78 22.81
CA ALA A 155 -16.16 -22.87 22.55
C ALA A 155 -14.70 -22.40 22.39
N SER A 156 -14.45 -21.09 22.33
CA SER A 156 -13.10 -20.54 22.14
C SER A 156 -12.31 -20.56 23.44
N VAL A 157 -11.20 -21.29 23.47
CA VAL A 157 -10.23 -21.27 24.57
C VAL A 157 -9.25 -20.08 24.49
N LEU A 158 -9.38 -19.22 23.47
CA LEU A 158 -8.48 -18.09 23.28
C LEU A 158 -8.75 -17.02 24.34
N PRO A 159 -7.72 -16.48 25.00
CA PRO A 159 -7.89 -15.39 25.94
C PRO A 159 -8.44 -14.14 25.23
N VAL A 160 -9.21 -13.34 25.96
CA VAL A 160 -9.71 -12.06 25.45
C VAL A 160 -8.54 -11.11 25.24
N GLU A 161 -8.38 -10.64 24.01
CA GLU A 161 -7.40 -9.60 23.68
C GLU A 161 -7.84 -8.27 24.27
N SER A 162 -7.02 -7.70 25.17
CA SER A 162 -7.34 -6.46 25.89
C SER A 162 -7.21 -5.20 25.03
N SER A 163 -6.47 -5.28 23.93
CA SER A 163 -6.27 -4.18 22.98
C SER A 163 -5.68 -4.68 21.67
N PHE A 164 -5.72 -3.86 20.64
CA PHE A 164 -5.07 -4.11 19.35
C PHE A 164 -4.31 -2.87 18.90
N MET A 165 -3.30 -3.08 18.05
CA MET A 165 -2.56 -1.99 17.44
C MET A 165 -3.37 -1.42 16.28
N TYR A 166 -3.62 -0.12 16.30
CA TYR A 166 -4.34 0.59 15.25
C TYR A 166 -3.53 1.79 14.76
N THR A 167 -3.49 1.98 13.43
CA THR A 167 -2.88 3.16 12.82
C THR A 167 -3.99 3.97 12.17
N THR A 168 -4.12 5.24 12.59
CA THR A 168 -4.98 6.24 11.96
C THR A 168 -4.17 7.51 11.72
N GLY A 169 -4.61 8.31 10.77
CA GLY A 169 -3.91 9.55 10.42
C GLY A 169 -4.57 10.29 9.26
N TYR A 170 -4.10 11.51 9.05
CA TYR A 170 -4.44 12.30 7.88
C TYR A 170 -3.46 12.00 6.75
N TYR A 171 -4.02 11.69 5.59
CA TYR A 171 -3.29 11.55 4.33
C TYR A 171 -3.71 12.71 3.45
N PHE A 172 -2.89 13.76 3.44
CA PHE A 172 -3.21 15.01 2.78
C PHE A 172 -3.23 14.84 1.26
N ARG A 173 -4.13 15.58 0.59
CA ARG A 173 -4.32 15.57 -0.87
C ARG A 173 -4.66 16.96 -1.40
N GLU A 174 -4.09 18.00 -0.79
CA GLU A 174 -4.37 19.39 -1.18
C GLU A 174 -3.67 19.74 -2.50
N GLN A 175 -2.41 19.31 -2.65
CA GLN A 175 -1.61 19.50 -3.86
C GLN A 175 -0.56 18.40 -4.00
N ILE A 176 0.04 18.26 -5.18
CA ILE A 176 1.21 17.40 -5.38
C ILE A 176 2.46 18.27 -5.15
N ASN A 177 3.31 17.87 -4.21
CA ASN A 177 4.67 18.40 -4.15
C ASN A 177 5.45 17.80 -5.33
N PRO A 178 6.05 18.59 -6.23
CA PRO A 178 6.78 18.07 -7.38
C PRO A 178 8.16 17.48 -7.02
N GLY A 179 8.56 17.54 -5.74
CA GLY A 179 9.79 16.94 -5.23
C GLY A 179 11.04 17.76 -5.54
N PHE A 180 12.15 17.08 -5.75
CA PHE A 180 13.46 17.69 -5.96
C PHE A 180 13.52 18.46 -7.29
N ALA A 181 13.93 19.74 -7.20
CA ALA A 181 14.23 20.56 -8.38
C ALA A 181 15.72 20.87 -8.49
N ALA A 182 16.25 20.81 -9.72
CA ALA A 182 17.48 21.49 -10.07
C ALA A 182 17.19 22.97 -10.31
N VAL A 183 18.03 23.87 -9.78
CA VAL A 183 17.86 25.32 -9.89
C VAL A 183 18.84 25.87 -10.92
N VAL A 184 18.34 26.20 -12.12
CA VAL A 184 19.14 26.69 -13.26
C VAL A 184 18.63 28.05 -13.78
N GLY A 185 18.24 28.92 -12.84
CA GLY A 185 17.49 30.15 -13.13
C GLY A 185 15.98 29.97 -13.01
N GLU A 186 15.51 28.72 -13.15
CA GLU A 186 14.17 28.25 -12.83
C GLU A 186 14.23 26.87 -12.16
N TYR A 187 13.10 26.39 -11.65
CA TYR A 187 13.00 25.04 -11.09
C TYR A 187 12.73 24.02 -12.19
N VAL A 188 13.68 23.09 -12.36
CA VAL A 188 13.58 22.01 -13.33
C VAL A 188 13.46 20.69 -12.58
N TYR A 189 12.37 19.96 -12.85
CA TYR A 189 12.05 18.69 -12.21
C TYR A 189 12.42 17.51 -13.12
N SER A 190 12.75 16.38 -12.49
CA SER A 190 12.95 15.12 -13.20
C SER A 190 11.62 14.63 -13.80
N SER A 191 11.67 14.00 -14.98
CA SER A 191 10.51 13.29 -15.55
C SER A 191 10.22 11.95 -14.89
N SER A 192 11.13 11.47 -14.05
CA SER A 192 10.93 10.30 -13.18
C SER A 192 10.54 10.75 -11.79
N TYR A 193 9.71 9.93 -11.11
CA TYR A 193 9.32 10.18 -9.73
C TYR A 193 10.53 10.23 -8.81
N ASP A 194 10.59 11.27 -7.99
CA ASP A 194 11.78 11.59 -7.19
C ASP A 194 11.45 11.91 -5.72
N LYS A 195 12.50 12.14 -4.95
CA LYS A 195 12.46 12.49 -3.54
C LYS A 195 11.57 13.70 -3.29
N GLY A 196 10.70 13.59 -2.27
CA GLY A 196 9.77 14.66 -1.90
C GLY A 196 8.56 14.80 -2.83
N GLU A 197 8.40 13.93 -3.82
CA GLU A 197 7.22 13.92 -4.69
C GLU A 197 6.09 13.07 -4.09
N PHE A 198 5.03 13.70 -3.62
CA PHE A 198 3.85 13.05 -3.04
C PHE A 198 2.66 14.02 -2.90
N TRP A 199 1.48 13.49 -2.60
CA TRP A 199 0.33 14.30 -2.18
C TRP A 199 0.58 14.96 -0.82
N SER A 200 0.64 16.28 -0.81
CA SER A 200 0.95 17.09 0.36
C SER A 200 -0.19 18.02 0.74
N THR A 201 0.04 18.76 1.82
CA THR A 201 -0.70 19.98 2.14
C THR A 201 -0.27 21.13 1.22
N ARG A 202 -0.92 22.29 1.39
CA ARG A 202 -0.32 23.59 1.08
C ARG A 202 1.03 23.80 1.76
N ASP A 203 1.74 24.84 1.32
CA ASP A 203 2.98 25.30 1.92
C ASP A 203 2.78 25.74 3.38
N ILE A 204 3.73 25.37 4.24
CA ILE A 204 3.69 25.66 5.68
C ILE A 204 4.72 26.75 5.98
N TYR A 205 4.28 27.83 6.64
CA TYR A 205 5.12 28.96 7.01
C TYR A 205 5.20 29.10 8.54
N PRO A 206 6.27 29.72 9.10
CA PRO A 206 6.38 29.92 10.55
C PRO A 206 5.20 30.66 11.19
N SER A 207 4.57 31.58 10.46
CA SER A 207 3.39 32.35 10.91
C SER A 207 2.05 31.63 10.66
N SER A 208 2.06 30.52 9.92
CA SER A 208 0.87 29.76 9.54
C SER A 208 1.18 28.26 9.61
N PRO A 209 1.31 27.69 10.83
CA PRO A 209 1.54 26.27 11.00
C PRO A 209 0.35 25.45 10.50
N LEU A 210 0.62 24.22 10.06
CA LEU A 210 -0.43 23.22 9.84
C LEU A 210 -0.87 22.66 11.19
N LEU A 211 -2.17 22.76 11.48
CA LEU A 211 -2.79 22.16 12.66
C LEU A 211 -3.71 21.03 12.19
N SER A 212 -3.68 19.89 12.87
CA SER A 212 -4.50 18.73 12.53
C SER A 212 -4.84 17.96 13.79
N THR A 213 -6.12 17.74 14.04
CA THR A 213 -6.58 17.11 15.28
C THR A 213 -7.27 15.78 14.99
N LEU A 214 -6.67 14.68 15.44
CA LEU A 214 -7.32 13.37 15.46
C LEU A 214 -8.09 13.21 16.77
N THR A 215 -9.38 12.90 16.68
CA THR A 215 -10.25 12.68 17.84
C THR A 215 -10.76 11.25 17.87
N GLY A 216 -11.30 10.81 19.02
CA GLY A 216 -11.93 9.49 19.16
C GLY A 216 -10.94 8.34 19.20
N LEU A 217 -9.68 8.62 19.54
CA LEU A 217 -8.65 7.59 19.70
C LEU A 217 -9.00 6.70 20.89
N GLN A 218 -9.19 5.40 20.63
CA GLN A 218 -9.45 4.40 21.66
C GLN A 218 -8.13 3.94 22.29
N VAL A 219 -7.53 4.80 23.12
CA VAL A 219 -6.19 4.61 23.65
C VAL A 219 -6.22 3.68 24.86
N ASN A 220 -5.51 2.55 24.79
CA ASN A 220 -5.24 1.72 25.96
C ASN A 220 -4.07 2.32 26.76
N SER A 221 -4.38 2.94 27.91
CA SER A 221 -3.37 3.56 28.79
C SER A 221 -2.42 2.55 29.46
N GLY A 222 -2.69 1.25 29.36
CA GLY A 222 -1.80 0.19 29.82
C GLY A 222 -0.55 0.00 28.94
N VAL A 223 -0.55 0.55 27.73
CA VAL A 223 0.61 0.49 26.82
C VAL A 223 1.46 1.75 27.01
N PRO A 224 2.76 1.65 27.36
CA PRO A 224 3.58 2.82 27.68
C PRO A 224 3.97 3.66 26.46
N THR A 225 4.11 3.03 25.30
CA THR A 225 4.67 3.65 24.09
C THR A 225 3.71 3.53 22.91
N SER A 226 3.42 4.67 22.29
CA SER A 226 2.75 4.78 21.00
C SER A 226 3.72 5.34 19.96
N TYR A 227 3.31 5.42 18.68
CA TYR A 227 4.18 5.90 17.60
C TYR A 227 3.49 6.97 16.78
N LEU A 228 4.19 8.09 16.55
CA LEU A 228 3.80 9.12 15.58
C LEU A 228 4.59 8.90 14.29
N LYS A 229 3.88 8.82 13.16
CA LYS A 229 4.49 8.74 11.82
C LYS A 229 4.15 9.99 11.03
N PHE A 230 5.14 10.59 10.36
CA PHE A 230 4.92 11.73 9.49
C PHE A 230 5.93 11.76 8.33
N GLY A 231 5.53 12.43 7.26
CA GLY A 231 6.34 12.76 6.10
C GLY A 231 6.28 14.27 5.84
N ALA A 232 7.41 14.87 5.50
CA ALA A 232 7.50 16.28 5.11
C ALA A 232 8.59 16.45 4.04
N ALA A 233 8.43 17.42 3.16
CA ALA A 233 9.46 17.79 2.19
C ALA A 233 9.46 19.30 1.95
N GLY A 234 10.64 19.84 1.67
CA GLY A 234 10.77 21.18 1.15
C GLY A 234 10.51 21.26 -0.35
N ASN A 235 10.00 22.40 -0.81
CA ASN A 235 9.64 22.66 -2.21
C ASN A 235 10.30 23.93 -2.78
N ALA A 236 11.36 24.44 -2.12
CA ALA A 236 12.05 25.67 -2.51
C ALA A 236 13.52 25.66 -2.09
N LEU A 237 14.35 26.56 -2.62
CA LEU A 237 15.77 26.65 -2.28
C LEU A 237 16.05 27.56 -1.07
N ASN A 238 15.46 27.25 0.08
CA ASN A 238 15.70 27.95 1.34
C ASN A 238 16.12 26.99 2.46
N SER A 239 16.94 27.45 3.40
CA SER A 239 17.17 26.72 4.64
C SER A 239 15.96 26.87 5.57
N ARG A 240 15.62 25.82 6.32
CA ARG A 240 14.47 25.81 7.25
C ARG A 240 14.61 24.73 8.32
N THR A 241 13.93 24.93 9.43
CA THR A 241 13.71 23.90 10.45
C THR A 241 12.25 23.43 10.42
N LEU A 242 12.07 22.13 10.57
CA LEU A 242 10.77 21.49 10.76
C LEU A 242 10.59 21.19 12.25
N ARG A 243 9.53 21.74 12.84
CA ARG A 243 9.08 21.40 14.19
C ARG A 243 7.75 20.67 14.13
N ILE A 244 7.69 19.51 14.75
CA ILE A 244 6.47 18.73 14.96
C ILE A 244 6.17 18.70 16.45
N SER A 245 4.94 19.10 16.79
CA SER A 245 4.43 19.05 18.16
C SER A 245 3.20 18.15 18.23
N LEU A 246 3.00 17.53 19.39
CA LEU A 246 1.83 16.73 19.73
C LEU A 246 1.32 17.18 21.09
N ASN A 247 0.08 17.65 21.15
CA ASN A 247 -0.58 18.21 22.32
C ASN A 247 0.34 19.21 23.06
N SER A 248 0.87 20.17 22.30
CA SER A 248 1.84 21.20 22.73
C SER A 248 3.24 20.70 23.12
N THR A 249 3.49 19.39 23.11
CA THR A 249 4.83 18.82 23.37
C THR A 249 5.61 18.73 22.06
N VAL A 250 6.83 19.28 22.00
CA VAL A 250 7.69 19.14 20.81
C VAL A 250 8.19 17.70 20.71
N ILE A 251 7.87 17.03 19.60
CA ILE A 251 8.26 15.63 19.32
C ILE A 251 9.48 15.57 18.40
N LYS A 252 9.60 16.53 17.48
CA LYS A 252 10.74 16.65 16.57
C LYS A 252 11.04 18.12 16.32
N ASP A 253 12.32 18.48 16.34
CA ASP A 253 12.83 19.76 15.85
C ASP A 253 14.13 19.46 15.08
N THR A 254 14.13 19.70 13.77
CA THR A 254 15.23 19.28 12.91
C THR A 254 15.33 20.12 11.64
N VAL A 255 16.53 20.23 11.08
CA VAL A 255 16.78 20.96 9.83
C VAL A 255 16.22 20.17 8.64
N MET A 256 15.56 20.85 7.71
CA MET A 256 15.01 20.29 6.48
C MET A 256 15.27 21.22 5.30
N ASP A 257 16.54 21.43 4.99
CA ASP A 257 16.95 22.45 4.03
C ASP A 257 16.62 22.09 2.58
N PHE A 258 16.36 23.12 1.78
CA PHE A 258 16.14 23.03 0.34
C PHE A 258 15.00 22.06 -0.03
N PHE A 259 15.24 21.16 -0.99
CA PHE A 259 14.30 20.13 -1.42
C PHE A 259 14.52 18.79 -0.68
N ASN A 260 15.11 18.82 0.52
CA ASN A 260 15.20 17.62 1.33
C ASN A 260 13.86 17.27 1.95
N ASP A 261 13.72 15.99 2.24
CA ASP A 261 12.55 15.40 2.83
C ASP A 261 12.90 14.63 4.11
N ILE A 262 11.87 14.38 4.90
CA ILE A 262 11.93 13.63 6.14
C ILE A 262 10.73 12.69 6.14
N THR A 263 10.99 11.40 6.23
CA THR A 263 10.01 10.39 6.63
C THR A 263 10.44 9.85 8.00
N SER A 264 9.58 9.93 9.00
CA SER A 264 9.96 9.58 10.37
C SER A 264 8.87 8.82 11.10
N THR A 265 9.31 7.88 11.93
CA THR A 265 8.51 7.22 12.97
C THR A 265 9.16 7.54 14.30
N VAL A 266 8.43 8.22 15.18
CA VAL A 266 8.91 8.67 16.50
C VAL A 266 8.10 7.96 17.58
N ALA A 267 8.80 7.33 18.53
CA ALA A 267 8.18 6.79 19.72
C ALA A 267 7.72 7.94 20.63
N ILE A 268 6.48 7.87 21.11
CA ILE A 268 5.87 8.88 21.99
C ILE A 268 5.31 8.19 23.24
N PRO A 269 5.33 8.85 24.41
CA PRO A 269 4.58 8.37 25.57
C PRO A 269 3.09 8.30 25.24
N THR A 270 2.45 7.16 25.48
CA THR A 270 1.00 7.00 25.24
C THR A 270 0.16 7.98 26.06
N SER A 271 0.69 8.43 27.20
CA SER A 271 0.06 9.48 28.03
C SER A 271 -0.19 10.78 27.27
N LEU A 272 0.58 11.10 26.22
CA LEU A 272 0.34 12.29 25.39
C LEU A 272 -1.00 12.24 24.67
N ILE A 273 -1.53 11.05 24.36
CA ILE A 273 -2.80 10.87 23.64
C ILE A 273 -3.89 10.22 24.49
N ALA A 274 -3.66 10.03 25.79
CA ALA A 274 -4.59 9.34 26.69
C ALA A 274 -5.97 10.00 26.80
N GLY A 275 -6.07 11.31 26.48
CA GLY A 275 -7.36 12.02 26.36
C GLY A 275 -8.18 11.68 25.11
N GLY A 276 -7.78 10.66 24.33
CA GLY A 276 -8.47 10.24 23.11
C GLY A 276 -8.33 11.22 21.94
N THR A 277 -7.43 12.20 22.06
CA THR A 277 -7.20 13.25 21.07
C THR A 277 -5.70 13.49 20.86
N ALA A 278 -5.31 13.70 19.60
CA ALA A 278 -3.95 14.08 19.21
C ALA A 278 -4.03 15.34 18.33
N ASN A 279 -3.51 16.47 18.82
CA ASN A 279 -3.42 17.76 18.13
C ASN A 279 -1.97 18.16 17.84
#